data_AF-A0A8J8HJD7-F1
#
_entry.id   AF-A0A8J8HJD7-F1
#
_cell.length_a   1.000
_cell.length_b   1.000
_cell.length_c   1.000
_cell.angle_alpha   90.00
_cell.angle_beta   90.00
_cell.angle_gamma   90.00
#
_symmetry.space_group_name_H-M   'P 1'
#
loop_
_entity.id
_entity.type
_entity.pdbx_description
1 polymer ?
#
loop_
_entity_poly.entity_id
_entity_poly.type
_entity_poly.pdbx_seq_one_letter_code
_entity_poly.pdbx_strand_id
1 'polypeptide(L)'
;MRTTEQVSPPYMATLASRRADLERFEAQVAEWTALIGQYRASARRVEAQARLELDSITDELQLQRNEASAQVMRLKSSADAEWEHEKSQLERAWQAVRSAFQRAKLKF
;
A
#
# COMPACT_ATOMS: atom_id res chain seq x y z
N MET A 1 46.47 -16.87 -5.65
CA MET A 1 45.10 -17.43 -5.57
C MET A 1 44.14 -16.28 -5.38
N ARG A 2 43.18 -16.12 -6.29
CA ARG A 2 42.15 -15.08 -6.23
C ARG A 2 41.01 -15.59 -5.34
N THR A 3 40.79 -14.93 -4.21
CA THR A 3 39.47 -14.88 -3.60
C THR A 3 39.22 -13.42 -3.31
N THR A 4 38.68 -12.71 -4.30
CA THR A 4 37.95 -11.47 -4.05
C THR A 4 36.78 -11.87 -3.17
N GLU A 5 36.97 -11.80 -1.85
CA GLU A 5 35.87 -11.83 -0.91
C GLU A 5 34.96 -10.69 -1.32
N GLN A 6 33.81 -11.06 -1.87
CA GLN A 6 32.84 -10.16 -2.46
C GLN A 6 32.14 -9.44 -1.29
N VAL A 7 32.86 -8.54 -0.62
CA VAL A 7 32.28 -7.66 0.40
C VAL A 7 31.49 -6.61 -0.35
N SER A 8 30.23 -6.93 -0.68
CA SER A 8 29.28 -5.95 -1.19
C SER A 8 29.26 -4.76 -0.24
N PRO A 9 29.51 -3.52 -0.71
CA PRO A 9 29.53 -2.34 0.15
C PRO A 9 28.20 -2.19 0.90
N PRO A 10 28.21 -1.78 2.19
CA PRO A 10 27.00 -1.66 3.01
C PRO A 10 25.91 -0.79 2.37
N TYR A 11 26.29 0.17 1.52
CA TYR A 11 25.38 1.02 0.74
C TYR A 11 24.47 0.24 -0.23
N MET A 12 24.97 -0.84 -0.87
CA MET A 12 24.19 -1.64 -1.80
C MET A 12 23.07 -2.42 -1.09
N ALA A 13 23.31 -2.88 0.14
CA ALA A 13 22.31 -3.56 0.96
C ALA A 13 21.19 -2.61 1.37
N THR A 14 21.52 -1.35 1.69
CA THR A 14 20.53 -0.31 2.02
C THR A 14 19.62 0.00 0.83
N LEU A 15 20.19 0.21 -0.36
CA LEU A 15 19.41 0.47 -1.57
C LEU A 15 18.49 -0.70 -1.94
N ALA A 16 18.99 -1.93 -1.83
CA ALA A 16 18.19 -3.12 -2.09
C ALA A 16 17.00 -3.25 -1.11
N SER A 17 17.24 -2.97 0.17
CA SER A 17 16.18 -2.97 1.20
C SER A 17 15.09 -1.93 0.91
N ARG A 18 15.49 -0.69 0.58
CA ARG A 18 14.54 0.38 0.23
C ARG A 18 13.70 0.05 -1.00
N ARG A 19 14.31 -0.55 -2.02
CA ARG A 19 13.59 -1.01 -3.20
C ARG A 19 12.56 -2.08 -2.83
N ALA A 20 12.94 -3.06 -2.01
CA ALA A 20 12.01 -4.10 -1.56
C ALA A 20 10.83 -3.53 -0.75
N ASP A 21 11.08 -2.53 0.10
CA ASP A 21 10.00 -1.84 0.82
C ASP A 21 9.04 -1.12 -0.14
N LEU A 22 9.57 -0.37 -1.12
CA LEU A 22 8.74 0.31 -2.13
C LEU A 22 7.92 -0.67 -2.95
N GLU A 23 8.55 -1.73 -3.47
CA GLU A 23 7.88 -2.78 -4.25
C GLU A 23 6.74 -3.42 -3.44
N ARG A 24 6.96 -3.70 -2.16
CA ARG A 24 5.93 -4.21 -1.25
C ARG A 24 4.75 -3.25 -1.13
N PHE A 25 5.01 -1.96 -0.92
CA PHE A 25 3.94 -0.97 -0.79
C PHE A 25 3.18 -0.74 -2.11
N GLU A 26 3.89 -0.65 -3.24
CA GLU A 26 3.30 -0.53 -4.58
C GLU A 26 2.43 -1.76 -4.92
N ALA A 27 2.92 -2.98 -4.62
CA ALA A 27 2.16 -4.21 -4.82
C ALA A 27 0.86 -4.24 -4.00
N GLN A 28 0.92 -3.80 -2.74
CA GLN A 28 -0.26 -3.77 -1.89
C GLN A 28 -1.27 -2.69 -2.30
N VAL A 29 -0.83 -1.55 -2.85
CA VAL A 29 -1.73 -0.56 -3.49
C VAL A 29 -2.43 -1.16 -4.71
N ALA A 30 -1.71 -1.95 -5.52
CA ALA A 30 -2.30 -2.64 -6.66
C ALA A 30 -3.33 -3.69 -6.20
N GLU A 31 -3.03 -4.47 -5.16
CA GLU A 31 -3.96 -5.43 -4.55
C GLU A 31 -5.25 -4.75 -4.08
N TRP A 32 -5.13 -3.66 -3.32
CA TRP A 32 -6.28 -2.87 -2.85
C TRP A 32 -7.09 -2.28 -3.98
N THR A 33 -6.44 -1.81 -5.04
CA THR A 33 -7.11 -1.32 -6.25
C THR A 33 -7.96 -2.42 -6.89
N ALA A 34 -7.43 -3.64 -6.99
CA ALA A 34 -8.16 -4.78 -7.51
C ALA A 34 -9.34 -5.17 -6.60
N LEU A 35 -9.15 -5.20 -5.29
CA LEU A 35 -10.21 -5.50 -4.32
C LEU A 35 -11.36 -4.47 -4.37
N ILE A 36 -11.05 -3.17 -4.43
CA ILE A 36 -12.07 -2.11 -4.63
C ILE A 36 -12.86 -2.38 -5.92
N GLY A 37 -12.18 -2.76 -7.00
CA GLY A 37 -12.83 -3.12 -8.26
C GLY A 37 -13.81 -4.29 -8.11
N GLN A 38 -13.40 -5.34 -7.38
CA GLN A 38 -14.25 -6.49 -7.08
C GLN A 38 -15.46 -6.10 -6.22
N TYR A 39 -15.26 -5.31 -5.16
CA TYR A 39 -16.34 -4.84 -4.30
C TYR A 39 -17.36 -3.99 -5.06
N ARG A 40 -16.90 -3.06 -5.91
CA ARG A 40 -17.78 -2.27 -6.78
C ARG A 40 -18.57 -3.14 -7.77
N ALA A 41 -17.96 -4.21 -8.29
CA ALA A 41 -18.67 -5.15 -9.15
C ALA A 41 -19.74 -5.93 -8.38
N SER A 42 -19.46 -6.35 -7.14
CA SER A 42 -20.42 -7.01 -6.26
C SER A 42 -21.58 -6.07 -5.86
N ALA A 43 -21.29 -4.81 -5.53
CA ALA A 43 -22.30 -3.80 -5.17
C ALA A 43 -23.34 -3.58 -6.29
N ARG A 44 -22.94 -3.73 -7.56
CA ARG A 44 -23.86 -3.61 -8.70
C ARG A 44 -24.88 -4.76 -8.80
N ARG A 45 -24.68 -5.87 -8.07
CA ARG A 45 -25.54 -7.05 -8.13
C ARG A 45 -26.59 -7.11 -7.00
N VAL A 46 -26.53 -6.20 -6.04
CA VAL A 46 -27.48 -6.14 -4.91
C VAL A 46 -28.57 -5.10 -5.15
N GLU A 47 -29.61 -5.13 -4.31
CA GLU A 47 -30.72 -4.16 -4.35
C GLU A 47 -30.26 -2.72 -4.09
N ALA A 48 -31.03 -1.74 -4.57
CA ALA A 48 -30.63 -0.33 -4.59
C ALA A 48 -30.21 0.23 -3.21
N GLN A 49 -30.90 -0.14 -2.14
CA GLN A 49 -30.57 0.35 -0.79
C GLN A 49 -29.24 -0.22 -0.28
N ALA A 50 -29.03 -1.53 -0.43
CA ALA A 50 -27.78 -2.18 -0.07
C ALA A 50 -26.62 -1.67 -0.93
N ARG A 51 -26.89 -1.40 -2.21
CA ARG A 51 -25.91 -0.82 -3.13
C ARG A 51 -25.40 0.54 -2.67
N LEU A 52 -26.26 1.42 -2.16
CA LEU A 52 -25.83 2.74 -1.66
C LEU A 52 -24.83 2.62 -0.50
N GLU A 53 -25.06 1.70 0.45
CA GLU A 53 -24.12 1.46 1.55
C GLU A 53 -22.78 0.91 1.03
N LEU A 54 -22.83 -0.08 0.14
CA LEU A 54 -21.63 -0.69 -0.43
C LEU A 54 -20.84 0.30 -1.29
N ASP A 55 -21.50 1.12 -2.11
CA ASP A 55 -20.86 2.18 -2.90
C ASP A 55 -20.13 3.16 -1.96
N SER A 56 -20.76 3.61 -0.88
CA SER A 56 -20.13 4.47 0.15
C SER A 56 -18.87 3.83 0.75
N ILE A 57 -18.92 2.53 1.11
CA ILE A 57 -17.75 1.83 1.64
C ILE A 57 -16.63 1.77 0.59
N THR A 58 -16.94 1.48 -0.67
CA THR A 58 -15.90 1.44 -1.71
C THR A 58 -15.26 2.80 -1.98
N ASP A 59 -16.01 3.89 -1.80
CA ASP A 59 -15.48 5.24 -1.95
C ASP A 59 -14.57 5.64 -0.79
N GLU A 60 -14.91 5.26 0.45
CA GLU A 60 -14.00 5.40 1.61
C GLU A 60 -12.70 4.61 1.41
N LEU A 61 -12.78 3.35 0.97
CA LEU A 61 -11.59 2.55 0.67
C LEU A 61 -10.76 3.17 -0.45
N GLN A 62 -11.41 3.73 -1.46
CA GLN A 62 -10.76 4.40 -2.58
C GLN A 62 -10.01 5.67 -2.13
N LEU A 63 -10.58 6.45 -1.20
CA LEU A 63 -9.90 7.59 -0.60
C LEU A 63 -8.65 7.15 0.16
N GLN A 64 -8.78 6.17 1.04
CA GLN A 64 -7.66 5.65 1.84
C GLN A 64 -6.54 5.05 0.98
N ARG A 65 -6.90 4.31 -0.08
CA ARG A 65 -5.93 3.78 -1.05
C ARG A 65 -5.19 4.91 -1.76
N ASN A 66 -5.87 5.99 -2.13
CA ASN A 66 -5.23 7.14 -2.78
C ASN A 66 -4.26 7.85 -1.84
N GLU A 67 -4.63 8.04 -0.57
CA GLU A 67 -3.75 8.61 0.45
C GLU A 67 -2.51 7.74 0.66
N ALA A 68 -2.68 6.42 0.80
CA ALA A 68 -1.59 5.45 0.85
C ALA A 68 -0.68 5.56 -0.38
N SER A 69 -1.25 5.61 -1.59
CA SER A 69 -0.48 5.76 -2.83
C SER A 69 0.33 7.06 -2.85
N ALA A 70 -0.24 8.17 -2.35
CA ALA A 70 0.47 9.44 -2.27
C ALA A 70 1.64 9.37 -1.28
N GLN A 71 1.48 8.67 -0.16
CA GLN A 71 2.57 8.48 0.82
C GLN A 71 3.70 7.60 0.27
N VAL A 72 3.39 6.57 -0.52
CA VAL A 72 4.41 5.78 -1.23
C VAL A 72 5.22 6.64 -2.20
N MET A 73 4.55 7.55 -2.92
CA MET A 73 5.23 8.50 -3.83
C MET A 73 6.14 9.47 -3.07
N ARG A 74 5.74 9.91 -1.86
CA ARG A 74 6.60 10.71 -0.98
C ARG A 74 7.82 9.93 -0.55
N LEU A 75 7.62 8.73 0.00
CA LEU A 75 8.72 7.85 0.43
C LEU A 75 9.71 7.62 -0.70
N LYS A 76 9.23 7.31 -1.91
CA LYS A 76 10.05 7.12 -3.12
C LYS A 76 10.93 8.33 -3.48
N SER A 77 10.49 9.54 -3.11
CA SER A 77 11.18 10.80 -3.38
C SER A 77 12.04 11.28 -2.19
N SER A 78 11.96 10.60 -1.03
CA SER A 78 12.66 10.98 0.18
C SER A 78 14.17 10.74 0.07
N ALA A 79 14.94 11.68 0.63
CA ALA A 79 16.39 11.53 0.75
C ALA A 79 16.76 10.48 1.82
N ASP A 80 18.00 9.99 1.75
CA ASP A 80 18.53 8.97 2.65
C ASP A 80 18.36 9.29 4.15
N ALA A 81 18.52 10.56 4.51
CA ALA A 81 18.45 11.02 5.90
C ALA A 81 17.01 11.04 6.47
N GLU A 82 16.00 11.14 5.61
CA GLU A 82 14.58 11.24 5.99
C GLU A 82 13.82 9.93 5.76
N TRP A 83 14.41 9.01 4.99
CA TRP A 83 13.77 7.77 4.56
C TRP A 83 13.11 6.98 5.70
N GLU A 84 13.82 6.77 6.80
CA GLU A 84 13.31 5.94 7.91
C GLU A 84 12.15 6.63 8.64
N HIS A 85 12.20 7.96 8.75
CA HIS A 85 11.11 8.75 9.32
C HIS A 85 9.85 8.67 8.46
N GLU A 86 10.00 8.91 7.15
CA GLU A 86 8.90 8.85 6.17
C GLU A 86 8.32 7.43 6.06
N LYS A 87 9.18 6.39 6.09
CA LYS A 87 8.74 5.00 6.12
C LYS A 87 7.90 4.71 7.36
N SER A 88 8.33 5.17 8.54
CA SER A 88 7.57 4.97 9.79
C SER A 88 6.19 5.65 9.74
N GLN A 89 6.12 6.85 9.15
CA GLN A 89 4.86 7.57 8.94
C GLN A 89 3.94 6.82 7.96
N LEU A 90 4.51 6.34 6.85
CA LEU A 90 3.82 5.51 5.88
C LEU A 90 3.27 4.23 6.53
N GLU A 91 4.07 3.50 7.31
CA GLU A 91 3.65 2.27 7.98
C GLU A 91 2.48 2.47 8.94
N ARG A 92 2.47 3.58 9.68
CA ARG A 92 1.33 3.96 10.53
C ARG A 92 0.06 4.15 9.70
N ALA A 93 0.12 4.94 8.63
CA ALA A 93 -1.01 5.14 7.73
C ALA A 93 -1.45 3.81 7.08
N TRP A 94 -0.49 2.94 6.76
CA TRP A 94 -0.72 1.66 6.10
C TRP A 94 -1.59 0.72 6.94
N GLN A 95 -1.37 0.68 8.25
CA GLN A 95 -2.18 -0.16 9.14
C GLN A 95 -3.65 0.28 9.15
N ALA A 96 -3.91 1.58 9.11
CA ALA A 96 -5.28 2.10 9.04
C ALA A 96 -6.01 1.64 7.78
N VAL A 97 -5.33 1.68 6.61
CA VAL A 97 -5.88 1.19 5.34
C VAL A 97 -6.12 -0.31 5.40
N ARG A 98 -5.16 -1.10 5.91
CA ARG A 98 -5.33 -2.55 6.09
C ARG A 98 -6.56 -2.87 6.94
N SER A 99 -6.73 -2.18 8.05
CA SER A 99 -7.90 -2.39 8.92
C SER A 99 -9.21 -2.03 8.22
N ALA A 100 -9.25 -1.01 7.36
CA ALA A 100 -10.45 -0.69 6.60
C ALA A 100 -10.79 -1.76 5.57
N PHE A 101 -9.82 -2.27 4.83
CA PHE A 101 -10.03 -3.40 3.92
C PHE A 101 -10.48 -4.67 4.66
N GLN A 102 -9.94 -4.94 5.85
CA GLN A 102 -10.40 -6.04 6.69
C GLN A 102 -11.86 -5.88 7.11
N ARG A 103 -12.28 -4.67 7.49
CA ARG A 103 -13.69 -4.38 7.82
C ARG A 103 -14.59 -4.52 6.59
N ALA A 104 -14.18 -4.00 5.44
CA ALA A 104 -14.94 -4.11 4.21
C ALA A 104 -15.12 -5.57 3.76
N LYS A 105 -14.08 -6.41 3.92
CA LYS A 105 -14.16 -7.85 3.65
C LYS A 105 -15.23 -8.58 4.47
N LEU A 106 -15.65 -8.04 5.62
CA LEU A 106 -16.75 -8.62 6.40
C LEU A 106 -18.14 -8.24 5.86
N LYS A 107 -18.22 -7.21 5.01
CA LYS A 107 -19.45 -6.69 4.42
C LYS A 107 -19.72 -7.17 2.98
N PHE A 108 -18.66 -7.56 2.26
CA PHE A 108 -18.70 -8.02 0.87
C PHE A 108 -18.36 -9.52 0.78
#